data_AF-A0A933JMR0-F1
#
_entry.id   AF-A0A933JMR0-F1
#
_cell.length_a   1.000
_cell.length_b   1.000
_cell.length_c   1.000
_cell.angle_alpha   90.00
_cell.angle_beta   90.00
_cell.angle_gamma   90.00
#
_symmetry.space_group_name_H-M   'P 1'
#
loop_
_entity.id
_entity.type
_entity.pdbx_description
1 polymer ?
#
loop_
_entity_poly.entity_id
_entity_poly.type
_entity_poly.pdbx_seq_one_letter_code
_entity_poly.pdbx_strand_id
1 'polypeptide(L)'
;MRRRILAALAFLLLAATSLAAPPEKLSRRASLIRSFANRWIGTPYLWGGTTREGIDCSGYSRQMYRDLFDVEIPRTTKDQIHLGRGIPITLRDLGAGFEPGDLFFYVDSIGVPSHVIIYAGNKQFTHSVSPRGVVLEGMKALWGRRVVGRRALVPSKGGGPTFDAIPAAGPAVPLEIPCPPEIQAAPEDVRKFSRQLISGADIVERKDRELCEWKALARRLASSPSPEAKANVSRIEQQVEWLQSIEALRGVIDGQ
;
A
#
# COMPACT_ATOMS: atom_id res chain seq x y z
N MET A 1 -72.68 12.51 10.64
CA MET A 1 -71.79 13.23 11.59
C MET A 1 -70.36 12.76 11.37
N ARG A 2 -69.46 13.69 11.01
CA ARG A 2 -68.10 13.40 10.54
C ARG A 2 -67.15 13.11 11.72
N ARG A 3 -66.50 11.96 11.69
CA ARG A 3 -65.33 11.63 12.52
C ARG A 3 -64.12 12.43 12.02
N ARG A 4 -63.42 13.15 12.90
CA ARG A 4 -62.09 13.71 12.60
C ARG A 4 -61.14 13.39 13.74
N ILE A 5 -60.18 12.54 13.41
CA ILE A 5 -59.07 12.03 14.21
C ILE A 5 -58.03 13.14 14.31
N LEU A 6 -57.64 13.53 15.53
CA LEU A 6 -56.47 14.38 15.77
C LEU A 6 -55.24 13.48 15.82
N ALA A 7 -54.49 13.42 14.73
CA ALA A 7 -53.12 12.88 14.72
C ALA A 7 -52.16 14.07 14.60
N ALA A 8 -51.61 14.53 15.72
CA ALA A 8 -50.50 15.46 15.72
C ALA A 8 -49.21 14.64 15.51
N LEU A 9 -48.73 14.63 14.26
CA LEU A 9 -47.45 14.06 13.86
C LEU A 9 -46.31 14.88 14.48
N ALA A 10 -45.65 14.33 15.49
CA ALA A 10 -44.34 14.80 15.92
C ALA A 10 -43.31 14.42 14.86
N PHE A 11 -42.97 15.36 13.99
CA PHE A 11 -41.88 15.22 13.02
C PHE A 11 -40.54 15.37 13.76
N LEU A 12 -40.02 14.27 14.28
CA LEU A 12 -38.69 14.20 14.88
C LEU A 12 -37.65 14.26 13.75
N LEU A 13 -37.14 15.46 13.44
CA LEU A 13 -35.99 15.65 12.57
C LEU A 13 -34.74 15.08 13.28
N LEU A 14 -34.42 13.81 13.03
CA LEU A 14 -33.06 13.32 13.25
C LEU A 14 -32.15 13.96 12.20
N ALA A 15 -31.60 15.13 12.53
CA ALA A 15 -30.38 15.59 11.89
C ALA A 15 -29.27 14.59 12.27
N ALA A 16 -29.00 13.64 11.38
CA ALA A 16 -27.82 12.80 11.46
C ALA A 16 -26.60 13.68 11.17
N THR A 17 -26.14 14.43 12.18
CA THR A 17 -24.82 15.04 12.16
C THR A 17 -23.81 13.90 12.16
N SER A 18 -23.28 13.60 10.98
CA SER A 18 -22.06 12.79 10.86
C SER A 18 -20.96 13.51 11.64
N LEU A 19 -20.70 13.05 12.86
CA LEU A 19 -19.50 13.44 13.59
C LEU A 19 -18.33 12.81 12.85
N ALA A 20 -17.75 13.55 11.91
CA ALA A 20 -16.38 13.31 11.51
C ALA A 20 -15.55 13.39 12.80
N ALA A 21 -14.94 12.26 13.18
CA ALA A 21 -14.06 12.22 14.34
C ALA A 21 -13.01 13.35 14.22
N PRO A 22 -12.68 14.05 15.32
CA PRO A 22 -11.68 15.10 15.27
C PRO A 22 -10.37 14.52 14.71
N PRO A 23 -9.61 15.30 13.91
CA PRO A 23 -8.37 14.82 13.32
C PRO A 23 -7.45 14.31 14.43
N GLU A 24 -7.08 13.02 14.34
CA GLU A 24 -6.28 12.38 15.37
C GLU A 24 -4.93 13.11 15.48
N LYS A 25 -4.58 13.54 16.69
CA LYS A 25 -3.31 14.25 16.93
C LYS A 25 -2.17 13.29 16.63
N LEU A 26 -1.38 13.59 15.58
CA LEU A 26 -0.23 12.79 15.19
C LEU A 26 0.73 12.59 16.36
N SER A 27 1.25 11.37 16.50
CA SER A 27 2.34 11.11 17.42
C SER A 27 3.58 11.93 17.04
N ARG A 28 4.44 12.25 18.01
CA ARG A 28 5.69 12.99 17.74
C ARG A 28 6.52 12.32 16.64
N ARG A 29 6.60 10.99 16.64
CA ARG A 29 7.32 10.20 15.64
C ARG A 29 6.69 10.35 14.24
N ALA A 30 5.37 10.28 14.13
CA ALA A 30 4.67 10.54 12.86
C ALA A 30 4.96 11.95 12.34
N SER A 31 4.90 12.97 13.21
CA SER A 31 5.18 14.35 12.83
C SER A 31 6.62 14.54 12.31
N LEU A 32 7.61 13.89 12.93
CA LEU A 32 9.01 13.93 12.49
C LEU A 32 9.18 13.29 11.10
N ILE A 33 8.67 12.07 10.92
CA ILE A 33 8.76 11.33 9.64
C ILE A 33 8.08 12.10 8.52
N ARG A 34 6.88 12.64 8.75
CA ARG A 34 6.16 13.42 7.73
C ARG A 34 6.88 14.72 7.40
N SER A 35 7.45 15.39 8.40
CA SER A 35 8.24 16.61 8.17
C SER A 35 9.49 16.32 7.35
N PHE A 36 10.15 15.17 7.60
CA PHE A 36 11.24 14.69 6.76
C PHE A 36 10.76 14.41 5.34
N ALA A 37 9.71 13.60 5.18
CA ALA A 37 9.14 13.28 3.87
C ALA A 37 8.82 14.54 3.05
N ASN A 38 8.15 15.52 3.66
CA ASN A 38 7.82 16.79 3.00
C ASN A 38 9.05 17.55 2.48
N ARG A 39 10.19 17.47 3.18
CA ARG A 39 11.44 18.09 2.69
C ARG A 39 12.07 17.32 1.53
N TRP A 40 11.76 16.04 1.37
CA TRP A 40 12.31 15.18 0.33
C TRP A 40 11.38 15.03 -0.87
N ILE A 41 10.10 15.34 -0.74
CA ILE A 41 9.17 15.41 -1.88
C ILE A 41 9.76 16.32 -2.97
N GLY A 42 9.74 15.83 -4.21
CA GLY A 42 10.36 16.48 -5.38
C GLY A 42 11.72 15.90 -5.75
N THR A 43 12.40 15.17 -4.85
CA THR A 43 13.58 14.38 -5.21
C THR A 43 13.17 13.27 -6.17
N PRO A 44 13.76 13.18 -7.39
CA PRO A 44 13.39 12.16 -8.35
C PRO A 44 13.87 10.76 -7.91
N TYR A 45 13.26 9.74 -8.48
CA TYR A 45 13.75 8.38 -8.28
C TYR A 45 15.03 8.19 -9.08
N LEU A 46 16.05 7.62 -8.44
CA LEU A 46 17.28 7.18 -9.12
C LEU A 46 17.74 5.88 -8.48
N TRP A 47 17.81 4.81 -9.28
CA TRP A 47 18.34 3.54 -8.83
C TRP A 47 19.78 3.69 -8.31
N GLY A 48 20.08 3.15 -7.13
CA GLY A 48 21.39 3.34 -6.52
C GLY A 48 21.60 4.73 -5.91
N GLY A 49 20.72 5.70 -6.18
CA GLY A 49 20.81 7.06 -5.69
C GLY A 49 20.65 7.17 -4.17
N THR A 50 21.34 8.15 -3.58
CA THR A 50 21.40 8.39 -2.13
C THR A 50 21.33 9.87 -1.78
N THR A 51 20.98 10.75 -2.73
CA THR A 51 21.07 12.21 -2.58
C THR A 51 19.79 12.90 -3.01
N ARG A 52 19.78 14.25 -2.99
CA ARG A 52 18.60 15.04 -3.39
C ARG A 52 18.43 15.18 -4.90
N GLU A 53 19.47 14.87 -5.65
CA GLU A 53 19.48 14.81 -7.11
C GLU A 53 18.84 13.51 -7.61
N GLY A 54 18.74 12.50 -6.75
CA GLY A 54 18.07 11.24 -7.04
C GLY A 54 18.27 10.22 -5.92
N ILE A 55 17.19 9.52 -5.56
CA ILE A 55 17.22 8.53 -4.48
C ILE A 55 16.32 7.33 -4.76
N ASP A 56 16.79 6.11 -4.46
CA ASP A 56 15.93 4.92 -4.53
C ASP A 56 15.21 4.66 -3.19
N CYS A 57 14.33 3.65 -3.16
CA CYS A 57 13.52 3.33 -1.99
C CYS A 57 14.34 2.98 -0.75
N SER A 58 15.40 2.18 -0.92
CA SER A 58 16.27 1.72 0.16
C SER A 58 17.31 2.75 0.60
N GLY A 59 17.75 3.62 -0.32
CA GLY A 59 18.54 4.80 -0.01
C GLY A 59 17.73 5.81 0.79
N TYR A 60 16.46 6.02 0.42
CA TYR A 60 15.55 6.92 1.12
C TYR A 60 15.22 6.43 2.53
N SER A 61 14.90 5.15 2.70
CA SER A 61 14.69 4.58 4.04
C SER A 61 15.95 4.74 4.90
N ARG A 62 17.13 4.42 4.36
CA ARG A 62 18.41 4.57 5.07
C ARG A 62 18.68 6.00 5.49
N GLN A 63 18.48 6.96 4.59
CA GLN A 63 18.63 8.37 4.89
C GLN A 63 17.67 8.84 5.99
N MET A 64 16.40 8.47 5.92
CA MET A 64 15.41 8.85 6.95
C MET A 64 15.81 8.30 8.32
N TYR A 65 16.23 7.04 8.37
CA TYR A 65 16.63 6.39 9.61
C TYR A 65 17.89 7.01 10.23
N ARG A 66 18.89 7.31 9.41
CA ARG A 66 20.09 8.00 9.86
C ARG A 66 19.75 9.40 10.39
N ASP A 67 19.04 10.21 9.61
CA ASP A 67 18.84 11.63 9.94
C ASP A 67 17.88 11.86 11.11
N LEU A 68 16.86 10.99 11.28
CA LEU A 68 15.83 11.18 12.32
C LEU A 68 16.09 10.37 13.58
N PHE A 69 16.79 9.24 13.46
CA PHE A 69 16.93 8.28 14.55
C PHE A 69 18.37 7.90 14.85
N ASP A 70 19.35 8.42 14.10
CA ASP A 70 20.77 8.06 14.23
C ASP A 70 21.01 6.55 14.06
N VAL A 71 20.24 5.93 13.17
CA VAL A 71 20.32 4.49 12.86
C VAL A 71 20.82 4.28 11.45
N GLU A 72 21.99 3.63 11.34
CA GLU A 72 22.51 3.18 10.07
C GLU A 72 21.93 1.81 9.72
N ILE A 73 21.12 1.74 8.65
CA ILE A 73 20.58 0.48 8.11
C ILE A 73 21.30 0.10 6.81
N PRO A 74 21.36 -1.20 6.46
CA PRO A 74 21.91 -1.68 5.19
C PRO A 74 21.40 -0.94 3.96
N ARG A 75 22.24 -0.89 2.93
CA ARG A 75 21.95 -0.15 1.69
C ARG A 75 20.79 -0.72 0.88
N THR A 76 20.60 -2.04 0.89
CA THR A 76 19.72 -2.72 -0.06
C THR A 76 18.41 -3.18 0.59
N THR A 77 17.32 -3.19 -0.18
CA THR A 77 16.03 -3.77 0.26
C THR A 77 16.17 -5.24 0.71
N LYS A 78 17.04 -6.00 0.02
CA LYS A 78 17.33 -7.41 0.33
C LYS A 78 17.93 -7.59 1.72
N ASP A 79 18.74 -6.64 2.17
CA ASP A 79 19.32 -6.70 3.52
C ASP A 79 18.38 -6.06 4.55
N GLN A 80 17.69 -4.98 4.19
CA GLN A 80 16.79 -4.26 5.08
C GLN A 80 15.61 -5.12 5.56
N ILE A 81 15.14 -6.08 4.75
CA ILE A 81 14.08 -7.01 5.17
C ILE A 81 14.52 -7.92 6.31
N HIS A 82 15.82 -8.08 6.57
CA HIS A 82 16.35 -8.91 7.66
C HIS A 82 16.62 -8.11 8.94
N LEU A 83 16.19 -6.85 8.99
CA LEU A 83 16.32 -6.02 10.16
C LEU A 83 15.11 -6.16 11.08
N GLY A 84 15.39 -6.16 12.37
CA GLY A 84 14.42 -5.88 13.42
C GLY A 84 13.40 -6.99 13.63
N ARG A 85 12.40 -6.67 14.45
CA ARG A 85 11.35 -7.64 14.76
C ARG A 85 10.40 -7.75 13.58
N GLY A 86 10.24 -8.98 13.07
CA GLY A 86 9.18 -9.31 12.13
C GLY A 86 7.82 -9.22 12.83
N ILE A 87 6.92 -8.42 12.28
CA ILE A 87 5.55 -8.31 12.76
C ILE A 87 4.64 -8.92 11.70
N PRO A 88 3.85 -9.95 12.02
CA PRO A 88 2.81 -10.43 11.14
C PRO A 88 1.88 -9.28 10.78
N ILE A 89 1.58 -9.12 9.50
CA ILE A 89 0.54 -8.20 9.08
C ILE A 89 -0.77 -8.98 9.16
N THR A 90 -1.77 -8.46 9.87
CA THR A 90 -3.11 -9.02 9.82
C THR A 90 -4.07 -8.00 9.23
N LEU A 91 -5.23 -8.46 8.72
CA LEU A 91 -6.25 -7.55 8.20
C LEU A 91 -6.74 -6.55 9.26
N ARG A 92 -6.67 -6.96 10.52
CA ARG A 92 -7.01 -6.12 11.68
C ARG A 92 -5.99 -5.01 11.93
N ASP A 93 -4.74 -5.20 11.51
CA ASP A 93 -3.65 -4.24 11.75
C ASP A 93 -3.66 -3.06 10.78
N LEU A 94 -4.37 -3.18 9.65
CA LEU A 94 -4.42 -2.19 8.58
C LEU A 94 -4.96 -0.84 9.10
N GLY A 95 -4.04 0.01 9.56
CA GLY A 95 -4.27 1.36 10.06
C GLY A 95 -4.24 1.52 11.59
N ALA A 96 -4.56 0.49 12.38
CA ALA A 96 -4.61 0.59 13.84
C ALA A 96 -3.40 -0.05 14.54
N GLY A 97 -2.77 -1.05 13.91
CA GLY A 97 -1.64 -1.79 14.50
C GLY A 97 -0.28 -1.27 14.07
N PHE A 98 -0.21 -0.34 13.11
CA PHE A 98 1.04 0.16 12.52
C PHE A 98 1.63 1.32 13.31
N GLU A 99 2.94 1.31 13.48
CA GLU A 99 3.66 2.36 14.18
C GLU A 99 4.49 3.19 13.20
N PRO A 100 4.49 4.53 13.34
CA PRO A 100 5.33 5.37 12.50
C PRO A 100 6.77 4.89 12.53
N GLY A 101 7.39 4.76 11.37
CA GLY A 101 8.72 4.20 11.16
C GLY A 101 8.70 2.77 10.68
N ASP A 102 7.66 1.98 10.90
CA ASP A 102 7.62 0.59 10.41
C ASP A 102 7.93 0.49 8.91
N LEU A 103 8.85 -0.42 8.57
CA LEU A 103 9.23 -0.72 7.19
C LEU A 103 8.35 -1.84 6.64
N PHE A 104 7.80 -1.66 5.46
CA PHE A 104 7.03 -2.65 4.73
C PHE A 104 7.75 -2.99 3.43
N PHE A 105 7.91 -4.29 3.16
CA PHE A 105 8.68 -4.77 2.02
C PHE A 105 7.78 -5.46 1.00
N TYR A 106 7.90 -5.08 -0.26
CA TYR A 106 7.26 -5.78 -1.37
C TYR A 106 8.20 -6.85 -1.93
N VAL A 107 7.62 -7.88 -2.55
CA VAL A 107 8.37 -8.81 -3.40
C VAL A 107 7.88 -8.80 -4.83
N ASP A 108 8.80 -9.19 -5.70
CA ASP A 108 8.51 -9.52 -7.08
C ASP A 108 7.75 -10.85 -7.24
N SER A 109 7.52 -11.25 -8.50
CA SER A 109 6.82 -12.48 -8.85
C SER A 109 7.53 -13.74 -8.35
N ILE A 110 8.86 -13.73 -8.22
CA ILE A 110 9.68 -14.87 -7.77
C ILE A 110 9.98 -14.84 -6.26
N GLY A 111 9.46 -13.84 -5.53
CA GLY A 111 9.56 -13.76 -4.07
C GLY A 111 10.79 -13.02 -3.54
N VAL A 112 11.49 -12.26 -4.39
CA VAL A 112 12.67 -11.48 -4.00
C VAL A 112 12.24 -10.07 -3.55
N PRO A 113 12.77 -9.53 -2.43
CA PRO A 113 12.46 -8.18 -1.96
C PRO A 113 12.80 -7.13 -3.02
N SER A 114 11.80 -6.36 -3.45
CA SER A 114 11.90 -5.43 -4.58
C SER A 114 11.72 -3.97 -4.19
N HIS A 115 10.93 -3.69 -3.13
CA HIS A 115 10.65 -2.33 -2.70
C HIS A 115 10.50 -2.22 -1.19
N VAL A 116 10.82 -1.05 -0.64
CA VAL A 116 10.58 -0.72 0.78
C VAL A 116 9.78 0.57 0.90
N ILE A 117 8.78 0.56 1.79
CA ILE A 117 7.98 1.73 2.15
C ILE A 117 7.94 1.92 3.65
N ILE A 118 7.74 3.15 4.11
CA ILE A 118 7.83 3.52 5.52
C ILE A 118 6.48 4.05 5.99
N TYR A 119 5.91 3.50 7.05
CA TYR A 119 4.67 4.05 7.61
C TYR A 119 4.93 5.42 8.27
N ALA A 120 4.25 6.44 7.80
CA ALA A 120 4.40 7.82 8.27
C ALA A 120 3.34 8.21 9.32
N GLY A 121 2.48 7.26 9.73
CA GLY A 121 1.31 7.54 10.57
C GLY A 121 0.12 8.09 9.77
N ASN A 122 -1.04 8.14 10.42
CA ASN A 122 -2.29 8.61 9.82
C ASN A 122 -2.60 7.94 8.47
N LYS A 123 -2.47 6.60 8.42
CA LYS A 123 -2.82 5.80 7.22
C LYS A 123 -2.03 6.21 5.97
N GLN A 124 -0.82 6.76 6.14
CA GLN A 124 0.05 7.18 5.04
C GLN A 124 1.43 6.55 5.13
N PHE A 125 2.06 6.40 3.96
CA PHE A 125 3.39 5.85 3.75
C PHE A 125 4.26 6.85 2.99
N THR A 126 5.54 6.85 3.29
CA THR A 126 6.54 7.59 2.52
C THR A 126 7.60 6.65 1.97
N HIS A 127 8.04 6.90 0.74
CA HIS A 127 9.04 6.14 0.01
C HIS A 127 9.48 6.91 -1.24
N SER A 128 10.58 6.49 -1.86
CA SER A 128 10.92 6.88 -3.24
C SER A 128 10.49 5.78 -4.20
N VAL A 129 9.75 6.11 -5.25
CA VAL A 129 9.16 5.14 -6.19
C VAL A 129 9.31 5.58 -7.64
N SER A 130 9.76 4.68 -8.53
CA SER A 130 9.89 4.98 -9.95
C SER A 130 8.51 5.13 -10.62
N PRO A 131 8.30 6.12 -11.52
CA PRO A 131 9.23 7.20 -11.90
C PRO A 131 9.04 8.48 -11.06
N ARG A 132 8.19 8.44 -10.03
CA ARG A 132 7.68 9.63 -9.33
C ARG A 132 8.65 10.24 -8.32
N GLY A 133 9.63 9.48 -7.84
CA GLY A 133 10.53 9.90 -6.78
C GLY A 133 9.90 9.83 -5.40
N VAL A 134 10.32 10.70 -4.49
CA VAL A 134 9.86 10.70 -3.09
C VAL A 134 8.42 11.21 -2.99
N VAL A 135 7.56 10.39 -2.39
CA VAL A 135 6.12 10.67 -2.26
C VAL A 135 5.61 10.36 -0.85
N LEU A 136 4.41 10.88 -0.55
CA LEU A 136 3.58 10.52 0.60
C LEU A 136 2.22 10.02 0.09
N GLU A 137 1.92 8.74 0.29
CA GLU A 137 0.72 8.09 -0.25
C GLU A 137 -0.14 7.48 0.85
N GLY A 138 -1.43 7.27 0.57
CA GLY A 138 -2.33 6.61 1.51
C GLY A 138 -2.13 5.09 1.57
N MET A 139 -3.00 4.41 2.33
CA MET A 139 -3.03 2.94 2.44
C MET A 139 -3.11 2.20 1.11
N LYS A 140 -3.52 2.87 0.02
CA LYS A 140 -3.49 2.34 -1.34
C LYS A 140 -2.13 1.78 -1.75
N ALA A 141 -1.04 2.31 -1.20
CA ALA A 141 0.29 1.75 -1.43
C ALA A 141 0.41 0.27 -1.04
N LEU A 142 -0.34 -0.23 -0.05
CA LEU A 142 -0.28 -1.64 0.36
C LEU A 142 -1.22 -2.56 -0.43
N TRP A 143 -2.33 -2.03 -0.96
CA TRP A 143 -3.43 -2.87 -1.42
C TRP A 143 -3.09 -3.69 -2.66
N GLY A 144 -3.37 -4.99 -2.61
CA GLY A 144 -3.14 -5.92 -3.71
C GLY A 144 -1.68 -6.28 -3.94
N ARG A 145 -0.72 -5.64 -3.25
CA ARG A 145 0.71 -5.94 -3.32
C ARG A 145 1.04 -7.22 -2.54
N ARG A 146 2.11 -7.89 -2.96
CA ARG A 146 2.72 -8.98 -2.19
C ARG A 146 3.66 -8.35 -1.16
N VAL A 147 3.23 -8.27 0.10
CA VAL A 147 4.00 -7.66 1.19
C VAL A 147 4.59 -8.77 2.04
N VAL A 148 5.91 -8.84 2.14
CA VAL A 148 6.61 -9.98 2.75
C VAL A 148 7.06 -9.77 4.18
N GLY A 149 7.02 -8.54 4.65
CA GLY A 149 7.37 -8.26 6.02
C GLY A 149 7.05 -6.84 6.40
N ARG A 150 6.53 -6.70 7.62
CA ARG A 150 6.58 -5.48 8.40
C ARG A 150 7.73 -5.63 9.39
N ARG A 151 8.71 -4.71 9.35
CA ARG A 151 9.83 -4.67 10.29
C ARG A 151 9.71 -3.44 11.18
N ALA A 152 9.71 -3.68 12.48
CA ALA A 152 9.83 -2.63 13.47
C ALA A 152 11.30 -2.52 13.90
N LEU A 153 11.91 -1.38 13.57
CA LEU A 153 13.27 -1.05 13.98
C LEU A 153 13.30 -0.17 15.24
N VAL A 154 12.20 0.50 15.57
CA VAL A 154 12.08 1.41 16.72
C VAL A 154 11.16 0.79 17.78
N PRO A 155 11.60 0.63 19.04
CA PRO A 155 10.73 0.13 20.10
C PRO A 155 9.51 1.03 20.31
N SER A 156 8.38 0.41 20.64
CA SER A 156 7.09 1.09 20.76
C SER A 156 6.91 1.87 22.06
N LYS A 157 7.49 1.40 23.19
CA LYS A 157 7.48 2.09 24.48
C LYS A 157 8.65 1.67 25.39
N GLY A 158 9.32 2.64 26.01
CA GLY A 158 10.23 2.45 27.15
C GLY A 158 11.73 2.41 26.82
N GLY A 159 12.41 3.54 27.00
CA GLY A 159 13.80 3.61 27.48
C GLY A 159 14.94 3.40 26.47
N GLY A 160 15.62 4.50 26.11
CA GLY A 160 17.00 4.48 25.59
C GLY A 160 17.20 5.22 24.25
N PRO A 161 18.16 6.16 24.13
CA PRO A 161 18.50 6.82 22.87
C PRO A 161 19.42 5.99 21.94
N THR A 162 19.73 4.72 22.27
CA THR A 162 20.68 3.93 21.50
C THR A 162 20.04 2.66 20.92
N PHE A 163 20.23 2.49 19.62
CA PHE A 163 19.78 1.35 18.80
C PHE A 163 20.86 0.28 18.72
N ASP A 164 21.45 -0.12 19.85
CA ASP A 164 22.68 -0.93 19.83
C ASP A 164 22.48 -2.38 19.35
N ALA A 165 21.23 -2.82 19.15
CA ALA A 165 20.96 -4.07 18.44
C ALA A 165 19.62 -4.01 17.72
N ILE A 166 19.67 -3.90 16.38
CA ILE A 166 18.57 -4.33 15.54
C ILE A 166 18.34 -5.83 15.84
N PRO A 167 17.21 -6.25 16.43
CA PRO A 167 17.02 -7.66 16.78
C PRO A 167 17.08 -8.52 15.51
N ALA A 168 17.63 -9.73 15.64
CA ALA A 168 17.71 -10.67 14.53
C ALA A 168 16.32 -10.91 13.92
N ALA A 169 16.22 -10.81 12.59
CA ALA A 169 14.95 -11.00 11.91
C ALA A 169 14.39 -12.41 12.15
N GLY A 170 13.19 -12.47 12.72
CA GLY A 170 12.32 -13.63 12.58
C GLY A 170 11.94 -13.87 11.11
N PRO A 171 11.44 -15.08 10.76
CA PRO A 171 11.11 -15.43 9.38
C PRO A 171 10.15 -14.42 8.76
N ALA A 172 10.47 -13.97 7.54
CA ALA A 172 9.55 -13.20 6.73
C ALA A 172 8.48 -14.16 6.18
N VAL A 173 7.21 -13.90 6.47
CA VAL A 173 6.11 -14.68 5.90
C VAL A 173 5.45 -13.81 4.84
N PRO A 174 5.56 -14.16 3.55
CA PRO A 174 4.82 -13.49 2.50
C PRO A 174 3.33 -13.44 2.80
N LEU A 175 2.79 -12.23 2.87
CA LEU A 175 1.37 -12.00 2.98
C LEU A 175 0.88 -11.20 1.78
N GLU A 176 -0.10 -11.74 1.09
CA GLU A 176 -0.85 -10.97 0.12
C GLU A 176 -1.84 -10.08 0.88
N ILE A 177 -1.71 -8.76 0.74
CA ILE A 177 -2.66 -7.83 1.33
C ILE A 177 -3.91 -7.82 0.43
N PRO A 178 -5.08 -8.28 0.91
CA PRO A 178 -6.27 -8.32 0.09
C PRO A 178 -6.71 -6.90 -0.24
N CYS A 179 -7.37 -6.76 -1.38
CA CYS A 179 -7.96 -5.50 -1.76
C CYS A 179 -9.09 -5.11 -0.79
N PRO A 180 -9.29 -3.81 -0.52
CA PRO A 180 -10.42 -3.33 0.24
C PRO A 180 -11.74 -3.84 -0.34
N PRO A 181 -12.71 -4.28 0.49
CA PRO A 181 -13.95 -4.87 0.02
C PRO A 181 -14.85 -3.86 -0.72
N GLU A 182 -14.61 -2.56 -0.53
CA GLU A 182 -15.36 -1.49 -1.19
C GLU A 182 -14.95 -1.31 -2.66
N ILE A 183 -13.77 -1.82 -3.06
CA ILE A 183 -13.33 -1.76 -4.45
C ILE A 183 -14.13 -2.78 -5.27
N GLN A 184 -14.99 -2.26 -6.14
CA GLN A 184 -15.80 -3.04 -7.06
C GLN A 184 -15.35 -2.81 -8.51
N ALA A 185 -15.57 -3.82 -9.35
CA ALA A 185 -15.31 -3.72 -10.77
C ALA A 185 -16.30 -2.75 -11.44
N ALA A 186 -15.80 -1.88 -12.32
CA ALA A 186 -16.65 -0.95 -13.06
C ALA A 186 -17.72 -1.71 -13.88
N PRO A 187 -19.00 -1.30 -13.84
CA PRO A 187 -20.07 -2.01 -14.54
C PRO A 187 -19.85 -2.15 -16.04
N GLU A 188 -19.30 -1.14 -16.72
CA GLU A 188 -18.96 -1.26 -18.15
C GLU A 188 -17.93 -2.35 -18.44
N ASP A 189 -16.94 -2.52 -17.57
CA ASP A 189 -15.91 -3.53 -17.73
C ASP A 189 -16.48 -4.92 -17.50
N VAL A 190 -17.31 -5.09 -16.48
CA VAL A 190 -18.02 -6.36 -16.28
C VAL A 190 -18.85 -6.70 -17.51
N ARG A 191 -19.58 -5.73 -18.09
CA ARG A 191 -20.39 -5.95 -19.30
C ARG A 191 -19.53 -6.32 -20.52
N LYS A 192 -18.42 -5.61 -20.75
CA LYS A 192 -17.52 -5.84 -21.89
C LYS A 192 -16.90 -7.24 -21.78
N PHE A 193 -16.23 -7.52 -20.67
CA PHE A 193 -15.47 -8.76 -20.46
C PHE A 193 -16.37 -9.98 -20.19
N SER A 194 -17.66 -9.79 -19.88
CA SER A 194 -18.63 -10.89 -19.79
C SER A 194 -19.31 -11.24 -21.11
N ARG A 195 -19.14 -10.45 -22.17
CA ARG A 195 -19.84 -10.70 -23.44
C ARG A 195 -18.91 -11.10 -24.58
N GLN A 196 -17.62 -10.84 -24.42
CA GLN A 196 -16.65 -10.95 -25.50
C GLN A 196 -15.38 -11.61 -24.98
N LEU A 197 -14.89 -12.60 -25.72
CA LEU A 197 -13.54 -13.10 -25.53
C LEU A 197 -12.58 -12.06 -26.09
N ILE A 198 -11.61 -11.65 -25.27
CA ILE A 198 -10.62 -10.64 -25.66
C ILE A 198 -9.22 -11.25 -25.70
N SER A 199 -8.34 -10.64 -26.50
CA SER A 199 -6.93 -11.01 -26.52
C SER A 199 -6.19 -10.40 -25.32
N GLY A 200 -4.98 -10.89 -25.05
CA GLY A 200 -4.13 -10.28 -24.01
C GLY A 200 -3.77 -8.82 -24.31
N ALA A 201 -3.63 -8.46 -25.59
CA ALA A 201 -3.32 -7.08 -26.01
C ALA A 201 -4.45 -6.10 -25.69
N ASP A 202 -5.71 -6.54 -25.78
CA ASP A 202 -6.90 -5.72 -25.50
C ASP A 202 -7.05 -5.35 -24.01
N ILE A 203 -6.32 -6.03 -23.13
CA ILE A 203 -6.32 -5.79 -21.68
C ILE A 203 -5.36 -4.63 -21.32
N VAL A 204 -4.29 -4.46 -22.09
CA VAL A 204 -3.13 -3.58 -21.78
C VAL A 204 -3.42 -2.10 -22.01
N GLU A 205 -4.45 -1.74 -22.79
CA GLU A 205 -4.72 -0.34 -23.17
C GLU A 205 -5.25 0.56 -22.04
N ARG A 206 -5.56 0.03 -20.85
CA ARG A 206 -6.08 0.82 -19.71
C ARG A 206 -4.96 1.13 -18.72
N LYS A 207 -4.19 2.20 -18.99
CA LYS A 207 -3.07 2.71 -18.17
C LYS A 207 -3.49 3.27 -16.79
N ASP A 208 -4.78 3.32 -16.51
CA ASP A 208 -5.40 3.98 -15.36
C ASP A 208 -5.98 3.02 -14.33
N ARG A 209 -5.93 1.70 -14.57
CA ARG A 209 -6.47 0.72 -13.62
C ARG A 209 -5.46 0.22 -12.60
N GLU A 210 -5.80 0.44 -11.34
CA GLU A 210 -5.05 -0.01 -10.18
C GLU A 210 -5.17 -1.54 -10.01
N LEU A 211 -4.15 -2.17 -9.44
CA LEU A 211 -4.05 -3.62 -9.25
C LEU A 211 -5.31 -4.25 -8.64
N CYS A 212 -5.94 -3.54 -7.68
CA CYS A 212 -7.14 -4.01 -7.02
C CYS A 212 -8.42 -3.98 -7.88
N GLU A 213 -8.48 -3.10 -8.87
CA GLU A 213 -9.61 -3.03 -9.80
C GLU A 213 -9.59 -4.22 -10.75
N TRP A 214 -8.39 -4.63 -11.21
CA TRP A 214 -8.21 -5.86 -11.97
C TRP A 214 -8.57 -7.11 -11.16
N LYS A 215 -8.12 -7.20 -9.90
CA LYS A 215 -8.51 -8.30 -9.01
C LYS A 215 -10.02 -8.32 -8.73
N ALA A 216 -10.65 -7.15 -8.58
CA ALA A 216 -12.10 -7.05 -8.39
C ALA A 216 -12.86 -7.51 -9.65
N LEU A 217 -12.38 -7.14 -10.84
CA LEU A 217 -12.94 -7.58 -12.12
C LEU A 217 -12.83 -9.09 -12.29
N ALA A 218 -11.65 -9.68 -12.05
CA ALA A 218 -11.43 -11.12 -12.12
C ALA A 218 -12.42 -11.88 -11.22
N ARG A 219 -12.55 -11.46 -9.95
CA ARG A 219 -13.54 -12.05 -9.01
C ARG A 219 -14.97 -11.94 -9.54
N ARG A 220 -15.35 -10.81 -10.11
CA ARG A 220 -16.71 -10.60 -10.62
C ARG A 220 -16.99 -11.47 -11.85
N LEU A 221 -16.04 -11.58 -12.77
CA LEU A 221 -16.16 -12.43 -13.97
C LEU A 221 -16.16 -13.91 -13.63
N ALA A 222 -15.39 -14.35 -12.63
CA ALA A 222 -15.41 -15.74 -12.15
C ALA A 222 -16.80 -16.16 -11.64
N SER A 223 -17.58 -15.23 -11.07
CA SER A 223 -18.97 -15.45 -10.66
C SER A 223 -20.00 -15.34 -11.80
N SER A 224 -19.58 -14.97 -13.01
CA SER A 224 -20.47 -14.79 -14.16
C SER A 224 -20.89 -16.13 -14.78
N PRO A 225 -22.14 -16.25 -15.26
CA PRO A 225 -22.57 -17.44 -15.99
C PRO A 225 -21.99 -17.53 -17.41
N SER A 226 -21.43 -16.44 -17.96
CA SER A 226 -20.88 -16.43 -19.32
C SER A 226 -19.60 -17.28 -19.44
N PRO A 227 -19.50 -18.15 -20.46
CA PRO A 227 -18.26 -18.87 -20.79
C PRO A 227 -17.10 -17.93 -21.14
N GLU A 228 -17.36 -16.85 -21.86
CA GLU A 228 -16.37 -15.83 -22.24
C GLU A 228 -15.82 -15.12 -20.99
N ALA A 229 -16.70 -14.78 -20.04
CA ALA A 229 -16.31 -14.18 -18.76
C ALA A 229 -15.31 -15.08 -18.03
N LYS A 230 -15.61 -16.38 -17.93
CA LYS A 230 -14.73 -17.36 -17.28
C LYS A 230 -13.41 -17.53 -18.02
N ALA A 231 -13.43 -17.54 -19.36
CA ALA A 231 -12.22 -17.61 -20.17
C ALA A 231 -11.34 -16.35 -20.05
N ASN A 232 -11.93 -15.19 -19.77
CA ASN A 232 -11.20 -13.95 -19.55
C ASN A 232 -10.55 -13.85 -18.16
N VAL A 233 -10.97 -14.65 -17.17
CA VAL A 233 -10.41 -14.61 -15.79
C VAL A 233 -8.90 -14.85 -15.81
N SER A 234 -8.44 -15.93 -16.44
CA SER A 234 -7.00 -16.27 -16.46
C SER A 234 -6.16 -15.20 -17.15
N ARG A 235 -6.70 -14.53 -18.16
CA ARG A 235 -6.02 -13.42 -18.86
C ARG A 235 -5.89 -12.18 -17.97
N ILE A 236 -6.92 -11.89 -17.17
CA ILE A 236 -6.88 -10.78 -16.21
C ILE A 236 -5.95 -11.12 -15.05
N GLU A 237 -5.93 -12.37 -14.58
CA GLU A 237 -4.99 -12.83 -13.55
C GLU A 237 -3.55 -12.71 -14.06
N GLN A 238 -3.27 -13.10 -15.30
CA GLN A 238 -1.96 -12.87 -15.94
C GLN A 238 -1.63 -11.37 -16.03
N GLN A 239 -2.60 -10.50 -16.31
CA GLN A 239 -2.40 -9.05 -16.28
C GLN A 239 -2.05 -8.56 -14.86
N VAL A 240 -2.72 -9.08 -13.84
CA VAL A 240 -2.44 -8.76 -12.42
C VAL A 240 -1.02 -9.18 -12.06
N GLU A 241 -0.61 -10.39 -12.43
CA GLU A 241 0.75 -10.89 -12.24
C GLU A 241 1.78 -10.06 -13.02
N TRP A 242 1.47 -9.68 -14.26
CA TRP A 242 2.32 -8.83 -15.08
C TRP A 242 2.44 -7.41 -14.52
N LEU A 243 1.38 -6.81 -13.97
CA LEU A 243 1.46 -5.51 -13.30
C LEU A 243 2.30 -5.59 -12.02
N GLN A 244 2.14 -6.66 -11.24
CA GLN A 244 2.98 -6.93 -10.07
C GLN A 244 4.45 -7.15 -10.48
N SER A 245 4.70 -7.83 -11.61
CA SER A 245 6.06 -8.08 -12.11
C SER A 245 6.67 -6.86 -12.77
N ILE A 246 5.91 -5.98 -13.44
CA ILE A 246 6.42 -4.72 -13.99
C ILE A 246 6.88 -3.80 -12.90
N GLU A 247 6.17 -3.69 -11.79
CA GLU A 247 6.65 -2.84 -10.70
C GLU A 247 7.94 -3.37 -10.09
N ALA A 248 8.07 -4.69 -10.02
CA ALA A 248 9.31 -5.33 -9.65
C ALA A 248 10.42 -5.09 -10.69
N LEU A 249 10.11 -5.26 -11.99
CA LEU A 249 11.06 -5.14 -13.09
C LEU A 249 11.43 -3.69 -13.38
N ARG A 250 10.58 -2.70 -13.15
CA ARG A 250 10.96 -1.28 -13.20
C ARG A 250 12.02 -0.96 -12.15
N GLY A 251 11.98 -1.63 -11.00
CA GLY A 251 13.07 -1.61 -10.04
C GLY A 251 14.36 -2.27 -10.57
N VAL A 252 14.31 -3.17 -11.55
CA VAL A 252 15.47 -3.91 -12.08
C VAL A 252 16.03 -3.30 -13.38
N ILE A 253 15.16 -2.85 -14.28
CA ILE A 253 15.49 -2.34 -15.62
C ILE A 253 16.12 -0.93 -15.54
N ASP A 254 15.74 -0.12 -14.56
CA ASP A 254 16.41 1.16 -14.27
C ASP A 254 17.84 0.95 -13.69
N GLY A 255 18.31 -0.30 -13.63
CA GLY A 255 19.64 -0.75 -13.20
C GLY A 255 20.59 -1.22 -14.32
N GLN A 256 20.39 -0.78 -15.58
CA GLN A 256 21.41 -0.87 -16.64
C GLN A 256 21.85 0.51 -17.13
#